data_AF-A0AA87LRD6-F1
#
_entry.id   AF-A0AA87LRD6-F1
#
_cell.length_a   1.000
_cell.length_b   1.000
_cell.length_c   1.000
_cell.angle_alpha   90.00
_cell.angle_beta   90.00
_cell.angle_gamma   90.00
#
_symmetry.space_group_name_H-M   'P 1'
#
loop_
_entity.id
_entity.type
_entity.pdbx_description
1 polymer ?
#
loop_
_entity_poly.entity_id
_entity_poly.type
_entity_poly.pdbx_seq_one_letter_code
_entity_poly.pdbx_strand_id
1 'polypeptide(L)'
;MLEDLSHPNNHQCSRAAQYLANLAKSEPENRILTDFAFLWQVTKDEKYVTARHSFQSIWKVALAGPDHKSIVLSHLIERFNCCEDEKNFTLIRSDILQGM
;
A
#
# COMPACT_ATOMS: atom_id res chain seq x y z
N MET A 1 4.85 -14.14 -5.18
CA MET A 1 4.83 -12.84 -4.45
C MET A 1 3.64 -11.97 -4.85
N LEU A 2 3.44 -11.65 -6.14
CA LEU A 2 2.20 -10.95 -6.56
C LEU A 2 0.95 -11.81 -6.26
N GLU A 3 1.00 -13.10 -6.57
CA GLU A 3 -0.06 -14.09 -6.26
C GLU A 3 -0.37 -14.18 -4.76
N ASP A 4 0.62 -13.90 -3.90
CA ASP A 4 0.47 -13.96 -2.45
C ASP A 4 -0.36 -12.80 -1.90
N LEU A 5 -0.56 -11.72 -2.67
CA LEU A 5 -1.45 -10.60 -2.30
C LEU A 5 -2.93 -11.03 -2.24
N SER A 6 -3.28 -12.13 -2.90
CA SER A 6 -4.62 -12.73 -2.86
C SER A 6 -4.69 -13.99 -2.00
N HIS A 7 -3.68 -14.26 -1.18
CA HIS A 7 -3.61 -15.50 -0.42
C HIS A 7 -4.70 -15.57 0.68
N PRO A 8 -5.41 -16.71 0.87
CA PRO A 8 -6.46 -16.84 1.89
C PRO A 8 -5.98 -16.60 3.33
N ASN A 9 -4.70 -16.86 3.59
CA ASN A 9 -4.04 -16.51 4.84
C ASN A 9 -3.61 -15.04 4.86
N ASN A 10 -4.26 -14.23 5.68
CA ASN A 10 -4.00 -12.78 5.71
C ASN A 10 -2.62 -12.41 6.25
N HIS A 11 -1.98 -13.26 7.05
CA HIS A 11 -0.59 -13.02 7.44
C HIS A 11 0.35 -13.10 6.23
N GLN A 12 0.08 -14.02 5.31
CA GLN A 12 0.86 -14.17 4.08
C GLN A 12 0.61 -12.99 3.13
N CYS A 13 -0.67 -12.61 2.96
CA CYS A 13 -1.04 -11.44 2.19
C CYS A 13 -0.37 -10.15 2.72
N SER A 14 -0.48 -9.88 4.02
CA SER A 14 0.15 -8.70 4.62
C SER A 14 1.68 -8.71 4.47
N ARG A 15 2.33 -9.87 4.65
CA ARG A 15 3.78 -9.98 4.47
C ARG A 15 4.20 -9.77 3.02
N ALA A 16 3.45 -10.32 2.06
CA ALA A 16 3.71 -10.11 0.64
C ALA A 16 3.63 -8.62 0.29
N ALA A 17 2.61 -7.92 0.77
CA ALA A 17 2.46 -6.48 0.57
C ALA A 17 3.65 -5.69 1.15
N GLN A 18 4.03 -5.99 2.40
CA GLN A 18 5.18 -5.35 3.04
C GLN A 18 6.49 -5.63 2.28
N TYR A 19 6.70 -6.86 1.84
CA TYR A 19 7.91 -7.21 1.10
C TYR A 19 7.97 -6.52 -0.27
N LEU A 20 6.89 -6.51 -1.05
CA LEU A 20 6.85 -5.80 -2.33
C LEU A 20 7.14 -4.31 -2.15
N ALA A 21 6.56 -3.68 -1.12
CA ALA A 21 6.82 -2.28 -0.84
C ALA A 21 8.28 -2.00 -0.45
N ASN A 22 8.93 -2.90 0.31
CA ASN A 22 10.35 -2.78 0.66
C ASN A 22 11.27 -3.04 -0.56
N LEU A 23 10.89 -3.95 -1.45
CA LEU A 23 11.70 -4.36 -2.60
C LEU A 23 11.69 -3.34 -3.73
N ALA A 24 10.70 -2.45 -3.79
CA ALA A 24 10.57 -1.41 -4.82
C ALA A 24 11.88 -0.67 -5.12
N LYS A 25 12.67 -0.33 -4.09
CA LYS A 25 13.96 0.36 -4.26
C LYS A 25 15.07 -0.50 -4.85
N SER A 26 15.02 -1.82 -4.62
CA SER A 26 16.06 -2.77 -5.02
C SER A 26 15.70 -3.51 -6.32
N GLU A 27 14.61 -3.14 -6.97
CA GLU A 27 14.06 -3.80 -8.15
C GLU A 27 14.43 -2.97 -9.41
N PRO A 28 15.35 -3.44 -10.26
CA PRO A 28 15.90 -2.62 -11.35
C PRO A 28 14.93 -2.43 -12.52
N GLU A 29 13.88 -3.24 -12.62
CA GLU A 29 12.93 -3.22 -13.74
C GLU A 29 11.72 -2.30 -13.49
N ASN A 30 11.63 -1.67 -12.30
CA ASN A 30 10.51 -0.84 -11.85
C ASN A 30 9.12 -1.51 -11.99
N ARG A 31 9.05 -2.85 -11.88
CA ARG A 31 7.79 -3.63 -12.02
C ARG A 31 6.71 -3.20 -11.04
N ILE A 32 7.12 -2.69 -9.88
CA ILE A 32 6.20 -2.19 -8.87
C ILE A 32 5.32 -1.05 -9.37
N LEU A 33 5.71 -0.30 -10.41
CA LEU A 33 4.86 0.73 -11.02
C LEU A 33 3.63 0.12 -11.70
N THR A 34 3.82 -0.98 -12.44
CA THR A 34 2.74 -1.73 -13.09
C THR A 34 1.90 -2.47 -12.04
N ASP A 35 2.57 -3.04 -11.04
CA ASP A 35 1.94 -3.89 -10.04
C ASP A 35 1.33 -3.12 -8.86
N PHE A 36 1.52 -1.79 -8.81
CA PHE A 36 1.11 -0.95 -7.68
C PHE A 36 -0.37 -1.09 -7.34
N ALA A 37 -1.23 -1.22 -8.35
CA ALA A 37 -2.67 -1.38 -8.15
C ALA A 37 -3.02 -2.63 -7.33
N PHE A 38 -2.32 -3.75 -7.55
CA PHE A 38 -2.52 -4.97 -6.77
C PHE A 38 -2.08 -4.77 -5.31
N LEU A 39 -0.93 -4.15 -5.10
CA LEU A 39 -0.44 -3.81 -3.77
C LEU A 39 -1.40 -2.86 -3.03
N TRP A 40 -1.89 -1.84 -3.73
CA TRP A 40 -2.82 -0.86 -3.20
C TRP A 40 -4.15 -1.48 -2.78
N GLN A 41 -4.64 -2.47 -3.52
CA GLN A 41 -5.89 -3.16 -3.17
C GLN A 41 -5.82 -3.85 -1.81
N VAL A 42 -4.66 -4.40 -1.42
CA VAL A 42 -4.48 -5.02 -0.09
C VAL A 42 -4.64 -3.99 1.04
N THR A 43 -4.37 -2.71 0.78
CA THR A 43 -4.59 -1.64 1.77
C THR A 43 -6.07 -1.36 2.04
N LYS A 44 -6.98 -2.01 1.30
CA LYS A 44 -8.44 -1.93 1.42
C LYS A 44 -9.06 -3.27 1.84
N ASP A 45 -8.25 -4.20 2.36
CA ASP A 45 -8.72 -5.51 2.83
C ASP A 45 -9.81 -5.38 3.90
N GLU A 46 -10.80 -6.29 3.87
CA GLU A 46 -11.89 -6.32 4.87
C GLU A 46 -11.35 -6.51 6.29
N LYS A 47 -10.24 -7.24 6.44
CA LYS A 47 -9.56 -7.43 7.71
C LYS A 47 -8.66 -6.24 7.96
N TYR A 48 -9.14 -5.40 8.88
CA TYR A 48 -8.48 -4.16 9.27
C TYR A 48 -6.97 -4.28 9.54
N VAL A 49 -6.53 -5.34 10.24
CA VAL A 49 -5.12 -5.57 10.57
C VAL A 49 -4.27 -5.75 9.30
N THR A 50 -4.77 -6.52 8.34
CA THR A 50 -4.11 -6.73 7.03
C THR A 50 -4.07 -5.44 6.23
N ALA A 51 -5.19 -4.72 6.16
CA ALA A 51 -5.29 -3.43 5.48
C ALA A 51 -4.28 -2.43 6.07
N ARG A 52 -4.25 -2.28 7.40
CA ARG A 52 -3.38 -1.32 8.10
C ARG A 52 -1.90 -1.63 7.91
N HIS A 53 -1.46 -2.87 8.13
CA HIS A 53 -0.03 -3.21 8.00
C HIS A 53 0.48 -3.06 6.56
N SER A 54 -0.38 -3.41 5.59
CA SER A 54 -0.07 -3.24 4.17
C SER A 54 -0.04 -1.77 3.81
N PHE A 55 -1.02 -0.99 4.29
CA PHE A 55 -1.06 0.46 4.14
C PHE A 55 0.22 1.05 4.66
N GLN A 56 0.57 0.88 5.94
CA GLN A 56 1.74 1.47 6.60
C GLN A 56 3.09 1.21 5.90
N SER A 57 3.19 0.22 5.02
CA SER A 57 4.42 -0.01 4.24
C SER A 57 4.45 0.67 2.87
N ILE A 58 3.33 1.19 2.36
CA ILE A 58 3.21 1.68 0.97
C ILE A 58 4.16 2.84 0.65
N TRP A 59 4.46 3.69 1.63
CA TRP A 59 5.33 4.85 1.44
C TRP A 59 6.74 4.47 1.01
N LYS A 60 7.19 3.25 1.32
CA LYS A 60 8.51 2.76 0.96
C LYS A 60 8.69 2.61 -0.55
N VAL A 61 7.59 2.41 -1.29
CA VAL A 61 7.59 2.44 -2.76
C VAL A 61 8.07 3.81 -3.26
N ALA A 62 7.64 4.90 -2.62
CA ALA A 62 8.01 6.26 -2.99
C ALA A 62 9.53 6.55 -2.87
N LEU A 63 10.28 5.72 -2.14
CA LEU A 63 11.73 5.85 -2.01
C LEU A 63 12.51 5.35 -3.23
N ALA A 64 11.86 4.64 -4.16
CA ALA A 64 12.51 4.06 -5.32
C ALA A 64 12.80 5.07 -6.45
N GLY A 65 12.02 6.16 -6.55
CA GLY A 65 12.29 7.22 -7.53
C GLY A 65 11.12 8.21 -7.73
N PRO A 66 11.28 9.19 -8.63
CA PRO A 66 10.26 10.23 -8.88
C PRO A 66 8.90 9.68 -9.31
N ASP A 67 8.88 8.72 -10.23
CA ASP A 67 7.63 8.11 -10.73
C ASP A 67 6.90 7.33 -9.63
N HIS A 68 7.66 6.60 -8.82
CA HIS A 68 7.15 5.88 -7.65
C HIS A 68 6.56 6.83 -6.60
N LYS A 69 7.23 7.96 -6.36
CA LYS A 69 6.72 8.98 -5.47
C LYS A 69 5.42 9.58 -6.00
N SER A 70 5.35 9.85 -7.29
CA SER A 70 4.16 10.41 -7.94
C SER A 70 2.94 9.48 -7.79
N ILE A 71 3.10 8.18 -8.07
CA ILE A 71 2.00 7.22 -7.96
C ILE A 71 1.52 7.05 -6.52
N VAL A 72 2.45 6.95 -5.54
CA VAL A 72 2.10 6.82 -4.12
C VAL A 72 1.37 8.06 -3.62
N LEU A 73 1.90 9.26 -3.89
CA LEU A 73 1.26 10.49 -3.44
C LEU A 73 -0.12 10.69 -4.06
N SER A 74 -0.29 10.39 -5.35
CA SER A 74 -1.57 10.49 -6.04
C SER A 74 -2.64 9.63 -5.36
N HIS A 75 -2.31 8.38 -5.05
CA HIS A 75 -3.23 7.46 -4.38
C HIS A 75 -3.51 7.83 -2.91
N LEU A 76 -2.51 8.34 -2.18
CA LEU A 76 -2.69 8.81 -0.80
C LEU A 76 -3.59 10.05 -0.76
N ILE A 77 -3.39 11.00 -1.67
CA ILE A 77 -4.22 12.21 -1.79
C ILE A 77 -5.66 11.83 -2.14
N GLU A 78 -5.85 10.96 -3.13
CA GLU A 78 -7.17 10.47 -3.51
C GLU A 78 -7.87 9.80 -2.32
N ARG A 79 -7.19 8.87 -1.64
CA ARG A 79 -7.78 8.17 -0.50
C ARG A 79 -8.07 9.11 0.67
N PHE A 80 -7.21 10.09 0.94
CA PHE A 80 -7.46 11.08 1.98
C PHE A 80 -8.78 11.85 1.75
N ASN A 81 -9.05 12.20 0.50
CA ASN A 81 -10.25 12.96 0.11
C ASN A 81 -11.49 12.07 0.05
N CYS A 82 -11.37 10.81 -0.39
CA CYS A 82 -12.50 9.95 -0.70
C CYS A 82 -12.80 8.85 0.35
N CYS A 83 -12.04 8.74 1.44
CA CYS A 83 -12.21 7.64 2.40
C CYS A 83 -13.39 7.80 3.38
N GLU A 84 -14.23 8.84 3.26
CA GLU A 84 -15.26 9.18 4.27
C GLU A 84 -16.26 8.05 4.54
N ASP A 85 -16.55 7.24 3.53
CA ASP A 85 -17.43 6.08 3.64
C ASP A 85 -16.72 4.81 4.14
N GLU A 86 -15.39 4.84 4.34
CA GLU A 86 -14.62 3.73 4.88
C GLU A 86 -14.80 3.64 6.41
N LYS A 87 -15.02 2.43 6.94
CA LYS A 87 -15.25 2.17 8.38
C LYS A 87 -14.23 2.84 9.33
N ASN A 88 -12.99 3.04 8.88
CA ASN A 88 -11.89 3.59 9.69
C ASN A 88 -11.31 4.89 9.12
N PHE A 89 -12.11 5.71 8.44
CA PHE A 89 -11.65 6.91 7.70
C PHE A 89 -10.79 7.87 8.53
N THR A 90 -11.15 8.14 9.80
CA THR A 90 -10.36 9.02 10.69
C THR A 90 -8.94 8.50 10.89
N LEU A 91 -8.81 7.18 11.04
CA LEU A 91 -7.52 6.53 11.27
C LEU A 91 -6.71 6.41 9.98
N ILE A 92 -7.37 6.18 8.83
CA ILE A 92 -6.73 6.28 7.50
C ILE A 92 -6.14 7.68 7.30
N ARG A 93 -6.91 8.73 7.56
CA ARG A 93 -6.44 10.12 7.47
C ARG A 93 -5.27 10.38 8.44
N SER A 94 -5.37 9.85 9.67
CA SER A 94 -4.28 9.94 10.65
C SER A 94 -2.99 9.27 10.17
N ASP A 95 -3.08 8.05 9.62
CA ASP A 95 -1.93 7.31 9.09
C ASP A 95 -1.27 8.07 7.92
N ILE A 96 -2.08 8.72 7.05
CA ILE A 96 -1.56 9.55 5.94
C ILE A 96 -0.82 10.79 6.45
N LEU A 97 -1.38 11.48 7.46
CA LEU A 97 -0.86 12.78 7.90
C LEU A 97 0.29 12.67 8.91
N GLN A 98 0.20 11.77 9.87
CA GLN A 98 1.16 11.66 10.98
C GLN A 98 2.38 10.83 10.62
N GLY A 99 2.35 10.18 9.46
CA GLY A 99 3.40 9.30 9.01
C GLY A 99 3.07 7.85 9.30
N MET A 100 3.52 7.02 8.38
CA MET A 100 3.22 5.59 8.26
C MET A 100 4.38 4.74 8.76
#